data_AF-A0A662KJG7-F1
#
_entry.id   AF-A0A662KJG7-F1
#
_cell.length_a   1.000
_cell.length_b   1.000
_cell.length_c   1.000
_cell.angle_alpha   90.00
_cell.angle_beta   90.00
_cell.angle_gamma   90.00
#
_symmetry.space_group_name_H-M   'P 1'
#
loop_
_entity.id
_entity.type
_entity.pdbx_description
1 polymer ?
#
loop_
_entity_poly.entity_id
_entity_poly.type
_entity_poly.pdbx_seq_one_letter_code
_entity_poly.pdbx_strand_id
1 'polypeptide(L)' 'HITYVPDKYIVELRSLKLYLNTYRDKYITHEEAVNRIYADLKQALAPRSIEIVGDFNVRGGIKTVVRVSSSGAQ' A
#
# COMPACT_ATOMS: atom_id res chain seq x y z
N HIS A 1 2.86 6.22 0.06
CA HIS A 1 3.49 6.19 -1.28
C HIS A 1 3.33 4.81 -1.90
N ILE A 2 3.04 4.75 -3.19
CA ILE A 2 2.91 3.51 -3.97
C ILE A 2 3.89 3.63 -5.14
N THR A 3 4.92 2.80 -5.15
CA THR A 3 5.96 2.81 -6.18
C THR A 3 5.99 1.43 -6.82
N TYR A 4 5.85 1.31 -8.13
CA TYR A 4 5.87 0.03 -8.80
C TYR A 4 6.40 0.12 -10.23
N VAL A 5 6.97 -0.98 -10.71
CA VAL A 5 7.33 -1.17 -12.12
C VAL A 5 6.25 -2.04 -12.76
N PRO A 6 5.39 -1.49 -13.65
CA PRO A 6 4.32 -2.24 -14.28
C PRO A 6 4.86 -3.37 -15.16
N ASP A 7 4.05 -4.40 -15.35
CA ASP A 7 4.21 -5.35 -16.46
C ASP A 7 3.16 -5.07 -17.53
N LYS A 8 2.09 -5.87 -17.62
CA LYS A 8 1.00 -5.68 -18.60
C LYS A 8 -0.08 -4.69 -18.19
N TYR A 9 -0.23 -4.43 -16.89
CA TYR A 9 -1.33 -3.64 -16.34
C TYR A 9 -0.83 -2.45 -15.53
N ILE A 10 -1.57 -1.35 -15.61
CA ILE A 10 -1.40 -0.16 -14.79
C ILE A 10 -2.70 0.10 -14.00
N VAL A 11 -2.56 0.67 -12.81
CA VAL A 11 -3.73 1.05 -12.02
C VAL A 11 -4.29 2.39 -12.51
N GLU A 12 -5.62 2.45 -12.66
CA GLU A 12 -6.33 3.70 -12.95
C GLU A 12 -6.49 4.54 -11.68
N LEU A 13 -6.18 5.84 -11.77
CA LEU A 13 -6.02 6.71 -10.60
C LEU A 13 -7.32 6.95 -9.82
N ARG A 14 -8.46 7.08 -10.49
CA ARG A 14 -9.78 7.24 -9.84
C ARG A 14 -10.15 5.98 -9.07
N SER A 15 -9.94 4.80 -9.66
CA SER A 15 -10.19 3.51 -9.05
C SER A 15 -9.30 3.29 -7.83
N LEU A 16 -8.01 3.65 -7.92
CA LEU A 16 -7.08 3.62 -6.80
C LEU A 16 -7.54 4.53 -5.65
N LYS A 17 -7.96 5.76 -5.95
CA LYS A 17 -8.50 6.69 -4.95
C LYS A 17 -9.75 6.12 -4.26
N LEU A 18 -10.68 5.56 -5.03
CA LEU A 18 -11.90 4.97 -4.47
C LEU A 18 -11.57 3.76 -3.59
N TYR A 19 -10.66 2.90 -4.04
CA TYR A 19 -10.15 1.77 -3.28
C TYR A 19 -9.55 2.20 -1.93
N LEU A 20 -8.65 3.19 -1.92
CA LEU A 20 -8.05 3.72 -0.68
C LEU A 20 -9.10 4.33 0.25
N ASN A 21 -10.13 4.99 -0.28
CA ASN A 21 -11.22 5.53 0.54
C ASN A 21 -12.01 4.45 1.29
N THR A 22 -12.04 3.20 0.81
CA THR A 22 -12.71 2.08 1.52
C THR A 22 -12.07 1.75 2.86
N TYR A 23 -10.87 2.27 3.14
CA TYR A 23 -10.15 2.07 4.40
C TYR A 23 -10.53 3.10 5.47
N ARG A 24 -11.29 4.15 5.13
CA ARG A 24 -11.64 5.25 6.05
C ARG A 24 -12.37 4.78 7.31
N ASP A 25 -13.35 3.90 7.13
CA ASP A 25 -14.24 3.44 8.20
C ASP A 25 -13.87 2.01 8.67
N LYS A 26 -12.67 1.53 8.32
CA LYS A 26 -12.18 0.22 8.74
C LYS A 26 -11.32 0.33 10.00
N TYR A 27 -11.65 -0.48 10.99
CA TYR A 27 -10.84 -0.64 12.21
C TYR A 27 -9.75 -1.70 11.99
N ILE A 28 -8.61 -1.27 11.46
CA ILE A 28 -7.44 -2.12 11.20
C ILE A 28 -6.17 -1.40 11.62
N THR A 29 -5.12 -2.18 11.91
CA THR A 29 -3.81 -1.63 12.27
C THR A 29 -3.14 -0.98 11.05
N HIS A 30 -2.20 -0.08 11.32
CA HIS A 30 -1.39 0.56 10.28
C HIS A 30 -0.63 -0.46 9.41
N GLU A 31 -0.11 -1.51 10.05
CA GLU A 31 0.61 -2.60 9.37
C GLU A 31 -0.30 -3.42 8.46
N GLU A 32 -1.48 -3.81 8.97
CA GLU A 32 -2.47 -4.56 8.20
C GLU A 32 -2.95 -3.76 6.99
N ALA A 33 -3.20 -2.46 7.16
CA ALA A 33 -3.60 -1.60 6.05
C ALA A 33 -2.57 -1.60 4.92
N VAL A 34 -1.28 -1.46 5.24
CA VAL A 34 -0.21 -1.45 4.23
C VAL A 34 -0.01 -2.82 3.58
N ASN A 35 -0.01 -3.89 4.37
CA ASN A 35 0.12 -5.27 3.87
C ASN A 35 -1.02 -5.64 2.92
N ARG A 36 -2.25 -5.27 3.27
CA ARG A 36 -3.42 -5.53 2.44
C ARG A 36 -3.39 -4.73 1.14
N ILE A 37 -3.04 -3.45 1.21
CA ILE A 37 -2.85 -2.62 0.00
C ILE A 37 -1.79 -3.22 -0.93
N TYR A 38 -0.66 -3.67 -0.38
CA TYR A 38 0.38 -4.36 -1.14
C TYR A 38 -0.16 -5.64 -1.80
N ALA A 39 -0.85 -6.50 -1.05
CA ALA A 39 -1.36 -7.77 -1.56
C ALA A 39 -2.38 -7.57 -2.69
N ASP A 40 -3.35 -6.68 -2.49
CA ASP A 40 -4.42 -6.41 -3.45
C ASP A 40 -3.85 -5.81 -4.75
N LEU A 41 -2.90 -4.88 -4.66
CA LEU A 41 -2.26 -4.29 -5.84
C LEU A 41 -1.33 -5.27 -6.56
N LYS A 42 -0.58 -6.08 -5.81
CA LYS A 42 0.27 -7.14 -6.40
C LYS A 42 -0.57 -8.16 -7.17
N GLN A 43 -1.72 -8.56 -6.61
CA GLN A 43 -2.63 -9.49 -7.26
C GLN A 43 -3.30 -8.88 -8.51
N ALA A 44 -3.77 -7.64 -8.42
CA ALA A 44 -4.48 -6.99 -9.52
C ALA A 44 -3.58 -6.61 -10.71
N LEU A 45 -2.33 -6.21 -10.44
CA LEU A 45 -1.43 -5.66 -11.46
C LEU A 45 -0.34 -6.63 -11.93
N ALA A 46 -0.02 -7.66 -11.13
CA ALA A 46 1.14 -8.53 -11.32
C ALA A 46 2.42 -7.76 -11.73
N PRO A 47 2.83 -6.73 -10.96
CA PRO A 47 3.95 -5.88 -11.35
C PRO A 47 5.28 -6.60 -11.22
N ARG A 48 6.30 -6.14 -11.95
CA ARG A 48 7.68 -6.68 -11.85
C ARG A 48 8.29 -6.38 -10.48
N SER A 49 8.01 -5.20 -9.95
CA SER A 49 8.33 -4.83 -8.58
C SER A 49 7.29 -3.87 -8.02
N ILE A 50 7.06 -3.91 -6.71
CA ILE A 50 6.15 -3.00 -6.02
C ILE A 50 6.63 -2.76 -4.59
N GLU A 51 6.57 -1.50 -4.17
CA GLU A 51 6.83 -1.01 -2.83
C GLU A 51 5.65 -0.13 -2.37
N ILE A 52 5.14 -0.42 -1.17
CA ILE A 52 4.14 0.40 -0.50
C ILE A 52 4.73 0.96 0.79
N VAL A 53 4.59 2.27 0.97
CA VAL A 53 4.99 2.97 2.20
C VAL A 53 3.76 3.66 2.80
N GLY A 54 3.36 3.22 3.99
CA GLY A 54 2.37 3.91 4.81
C GLY A 54 3.07 4.84 5.79
N ASP A 55 2.99 6.15 5.53
CA ASP A 55 3.49 7.18 6.45
C ASP A 55 2.31 7.70 7.29
N PHE A 56 2.24 7.26 8.56
CA PHE A 56 1.12 7.60 9.43
C PHE A 56 1.42 8.82 10.28
N ASN A 57 0.38 9.55 10.66
CA ASN A 57 0.50 10.69 11.57
C ASN A 57 0.91 10.22 12.97
N VAL A 58 1.60 11.10 13.70
CA VAL A 58 2.02 10.84 15.08
C VAL A 58 0.80 10.57 15.96
N ARG A 59 0.85 9.49 16.74
CA ARG A 59 -0.13 9.18 17.79
C ARG A 59 0.61 8.85 19.08
N GLY A 60 0.23 9.52 20.18
CA GLY A 60 0.90 9.33 21.49
C GLY A 60 2.39 9.68 21.48
N GLY A 61 2.81 10.62 20.64
CA GLY A 61 4.23 11.00 20.49
C GLY A 61 5.06 10.06 19.61
N ILE A 62 4.47 8.99 19.07
CA ILE A 62 5.18 8.00 18.25
C ILE A 62 4.80 8.19 16.77
N LYS A 63 5.82 8.29 15.92
CA LYS A 63 5.70 8.27 14.45
C LYS A 63 5.80 6.84 13.95
N THR A 64 4.91 6.44 13.05
CA THR A 64 4.90 5.10 12.46
C THR A 64 5.03 5.18 10.96
N VAL A 65 6.04 4.49 10.42
CA VAL A 65 6.25 4.33 8.97
C VAL A 65 6.38 2.85 8.69
N VAL A 66 5.45 2.31 7.91
CA VAL A 66 5.44 0.90 7.50
C VAL A 66 5.86 0.80 6.04
N ARG A 67 6.79 -0.09 5.72
CA ARG A 67 7.28 -0.33 4.36
C ARG A 67 7.18 -1.81 4.01
N VAL A 68 6.70 -2.10 2.81
CA VAL A 68 6.61 -3.46 2.26
C VAL A 68 7.07 -3.42 0.81
N SER A 69 8.02 -4.27 0.43
CA SER A 69 8.62 -4.33 -0.90
C SER A 69 8.67 -5.76 -1.45
N SER A 70 8.57 -5.91 -2.77
CA SER A 70 8.64 -7.21 -3.48
C SER A 70 10.06 -7.79 -3.55
N SER A 71 11.07 -6.95 -3.66
CA SER A 71 12.46 -7.33 -3.39
C SER A 71 12.61 -7.30 -1.88
N GLY A 72 12.78 -8.48 -1.27
CA GLY A 72 12.95 -8.58 0.18
C GLY A 72 13.92 -7.52 0.68
N ALA A 73 13.43 -6.66 1.56
CA ALA A 73 14.31 -6.23 2.64
C ALA A 73 14.79 -7.51 3.32
N GLN A 74 16.11 -7.59 3.51
CA GLN A 74 16.74 -8.58 4.37
C GLN A 74 16.06 -8.62 5.74
#